data_AF-A0A101MI18-F1
#
_entry.id   AF-A0A101MI18-F1
#
_cell.length_a   1.000
_cell.length_b   1.000
_cell.length_c   1.000
_cell.angle_alpha   90.00
_cell.angle_beta   90.00
_cell.angle_gamma   90.00
#
_symmetry.space_group_name_H-M   'P 1'
#
loop_
_entity.id
_entity.type
_entity.pdbx_description
1 polymer ?
#
loop_
_entity_poly.entity_id
_entity_poly.type
_entity_poly.pdbx_seq_one_letter_code
_entity_poly.pdbx_strand_id
1 'polypeptide(L)'
;MPPIDYSKWDNIDTDSDSEPATSSMARPQATKPTVPSSTTPSTATQATPSNQTPSSPGGTVRAVTVRCQGDKGIPWSATTIPSNHPIFANSVPPVPALLDFPIVIHRVGTPDNGTTGCLDNQAITYIHVDPITGFAPPKWQSGIGTVIVARKDKKDLSPEHYEAIWMYCDRILDYFGEGEGAPEHLYSRKAFERWFVGYQKEVLQYGRKEWTSVPPLYEE
;
A
#
# COMPACT_ATOMS: atom_id res chain seq x y z
N MET A 1 9.46 25.47 1.50
CA MET A 1 8.50 24.39 1.82
C MET A 1 8.08 24.60 3.26
N PRO A 2 6.77 24.56 3.57
CA PRO A 2 6.32 24.56 4.95
C PRO A 2 6.89 23.33 5.68
N PRO A 3 7.16 23.40 7.00
CA PRO A 3 7.61 22.27 7.79
C PRO A 3 6.60 21.12 7.75
N ILE A 4 7.05 19.87 7.71
CA ILE A 4 6.15 18.71 7.89
C ILE A 4 5.58 18.77 9.32
N ASP A 5 4.26 18.92 9.40
CA ASP A 5 3.55 18.99 10.65
C ASP A 5 3.33 17.60 11.23
N TYR A 6 4.25 17.19 12.11
CA TYR A 6 4.13 15.93 12.84
C TYR A 6 3.05 15.97 13.93
N SER A 7 2.44 17.13 14.24
CA SER A 7 1.33 17.21 15.20
C SER A 7 0.05 16.53 14.71
N LYS A 8 -0.04 16.22 13.41
CA LYS A 8 -1.04 15.28 12.85
C LYS A 8 -0.91 13.86 13.41
N TRP A 9 0.24 13.49 14.00
CA TRP A 9 0.49 12.18 14.59
C TRP A 9 0.30 12.15 16.10
N ASP A 10 0.43 13.29 16.78
CA ASP A 10 0.15 13.41 18.23
C ASP A 10 -1.35 13.53 18.55
N ASN A 11 -2.19 13.85 17.55
CA ASN A 11 -3.64 14.02 17.71
C ASN A 11 -4.48 12.89 17.11
N ILE A 12 -3.92 11.69 16.91
CA ILE A 12 -4.69 10.54 16.38
C ILE A 12 -5.59 9.86 17.43
N ASP A 13 -5.71 10.46 18.62
CA ASP A 13 -6.80 10.21 19.55
C ASP A 13 -7.79 11.38 19.48
N THR A 14 -9.02 11.06 19.11
CA THR A 14 -10.25 11.87 19.33
C THR A 14 -10.57 12.93 18.26
N ASP A 15 -11.44 12.56 17.32
CA ASP A 15 -12.68 13.31 17.02
C ASP A 15 -13.59 12.45 16.13
N SER A 16 -14.31 11.52 16.79
CA SER A 16 -15.48 10.87 16.20
C SER A 16 -16.69 11.71 16.59
N ASP A 17 -16.95 12.78 15.83
CA ASP A 17 -18.21 13.50 15.92
C ASP A 17 -19.34 12.55 15.52
N SER A 18 -20.09 12.15 16.54
CA SER A 18 -21.25 11.28 16.43
C SER A 18 -22.47 12.14 16.08
N GLU A 19 -22.97 12.03 14.86
CA GLU A 19 -24.28 12.58 14.49
C GLU A 19 -25.31 11.45 14.28
N PRO A 20 -26.58 11.65 14.69
CA PRO A 20 -27.52 10.58 14.98
C PRO A 20 -28.27 10.03 13.76
N ALA A 21 -28.67 8.77 13.91
CA ALA A 21 -29.46 8.00 12.96
C ALA A 21 -30.83 8.61 12.64
N THR A 22 -31.21 8.63 11.36
CA THR A 22 -32.61 8.57 10.95
C THR A 22 -32.85 7.75 9.68
N SER A 23 -33.76 6.78 9.85
CA SER A 23 -34.82 6.35 8.93
C SER A 23 -34.50 5.42 7.74
N SER A 24 -34.87 4.15 7.98
CA SER A 24 -35.65 3.22 7.14
C SER A 24 -35.75 3.44 5.62
N MET A 25 -35.47 2.38 4.85
CA MET A 25 -36.51 1.60 4.16
C MET A 25 -35.97 0.34 3.43
N ALA A 26 -36.67 -0.76 3.70
CA ALA A 26 -37.04 -1.90 2.84
C ALA A 26 -36.06 -2.57 1.85
N ARG A 27 -35.79 -3.83 2.18
CA ARG A 27 -35.39 -4.98 1.35
C ARG A 27 -36.42 -5.31 0.26
N PRO A 28 -35.97 -5.74 -0.94
CA PRO A 28 -36.66 -6.80 -1.68
C PRO A 28 -35.82 -8.08 -1.77
N GLN A 29 -36.51 -9.20 -1.63
CA GLN A 29 -36.05 -10.58 -1.71
C GLN A 29 -36.49 -11.17 -3.07
N ALA A 30 -35.85 -12.28 -3.51
CA ALA A 30 -36.08 -13.10 -4.73
C ALA A 30 -35.05 -12.81 -5.86
N THR A 31 -34.41 -13.78 -6.54
CA THR A 31 -34.62 -15.23 -6.69
C THR A 31 -33.35 -15.88 -7.26
N LYS A 32 -33.16 -17.16 -6.96
CA LYS A 32 -32.11 -18.07 -7.46
C LYS A 32 -32.52 -18.66 -8.82
N PRO A 33 -31.60 -18.79 -9.78
CA PRO A 33 -31.60 -19.91 -10.74
C PRO A 33 -30.21 -20.60 -10.76
N THR A 34 -30.07 -21.86 -10.34
CA THR A 34 -30.19 -23.11 -11.12
C THR A 34 -29.07 -23.29 -12.17
N VAL A 35 -28.20 -24.23 -11.85
CA VAL A 35 -27.07 -24.77 -12.62
C VAL A 35 -27.57 -25.61 -13.80
N PRO A 36 -26.80 -25.68 -14.90
CA PRO A 36 -26.65 -26.93 -15.63
C PRO A 36 -25.18 -27.36 -15.71
N SER A 37 -24.95 -28.62 -15.32
CA SER A 37 -23.73 -29.38 -15.56
C SER A 37 -23.78 -30.05 -16.93
N SER A 38 -22.66 -30.04 -17.67
CA SER A 38 -22.38 -31.05 -18.70
C SER A 38 -20.87 -31.22 -18.95
N THR A 39 -20.38 -32.33 -18.43
CA THR A 39 -19.29 -33.26 -18.80
C THR A 39 -18.81 -33.23 -20.27
N THR A 40 -17.51 -33.02 -20.52
CA THR A 40 -16.42 -33.98 -20.97
C THR A 40 -16.04 -33.86 -22.45
N PRO A 41 -14.94 -34.49 -22.95
CA PRO A 41 -13.52 -34.40 -22.60
C PRO A 41 -12.65 -34.13 -23.86
N SER A 42 -11.35 -33.85 -23.72
CA SER A 42 -10.26 -34.07 -24.72
C SER A 42 -9.09 -33.12 -24.42
N THR A 43 -7.81 -33.40 -24.64
CA THR A 43 -7.00 -34.58 -24.96
C THR A 43 -5.58 -34.11 -24.64
N ALA A 44 -4.77 -35.01 -24.12
CA ALA A 44 -3.36 -34.79 -23.79
C ALA A 44 -2.53 -34.36 -25.00
N THR A 45 -1.61 -33.42 -24.79
CA THR A 45 -0.37 -33.33 -25.57
C THR A 45 0.79 -33.23 -24.59
N GLN A 46 1.54 -34.33 -24.50
CA GLN A 46 2.86 -34.38 -23.90
C GLN A 46 3.80 -33.43 -24.64
N ALA A 47 4.52 -32.60 -23.89
CA ALA A 47 5.77 -32.01 -24.33
C ALA A 47 6.86 -32.39 -23.32
N THR A 48 7.96 -32.83 -23.88
CA THR A 48 9.19 -33.42 -23.34
C THR A 48 9.91 -32.53 -22.31
N PRO A 49 10.76 -33.12 -21.45
CA PRO A 49 11.36 -32.43 -20.32
C PRO A 49 12.50 -31.53 -20.82
N SER A 50 12.29 -30.22 -20.77
CA SER A 50 13.40 -29.28 -20.82
C SER A 50 14.09 -29.30 -19.48
N ASN A 51 15.38 -29.62 -19.54
CA ASN A 51 16.33 -29.70 -18.44
C ASN A 51 16.51 -28.30 -17.83
N GLN A 52 15.55 -27.83 -17.05
CA GLN A 52 15.70 -26.68 -16.17
C GLN A 52 16.00 -27.21 -14.78
N THR A 53 17.27 -27.08 -14.40
CA THR A 53 17.72 -27.16 -13.01
C THR A 53 16.73 -26.40 -12.14
N PRO A 54 16.11 -27.02 -11.12
CA PRO A 54 15.23 -26.32 -10.21
C PRO A 54 16.04 -25.18 -9.56
N SER A 55 15.70 -23.94 -9.87
CA SER A 55 16.16 -22.79 -9.09
C SER A 55 15.79 -23.05 -7.64
N SER A 56 16.78 -23.02 -6.74
CA SER A 56 16.61 -23.34 -5.32
C SER A 56 15.29 -22.80 -4.74
N PRO A 57 14.46 -23.63 -4.06
CA PRO A 57 13.11 -23.23 -3.62
C PRO A 57 13.05 -22.22 -2.46
N GLY A 58 14.15 -21.56 -2.08
CA GLY A 58 14.33 -21.02 -0.72
C GLY A 58 14.77 -19.56 -0.62
N GLY A 59 14.59 -18.74 -1.65
CA GLY A 59 14.92 -17.31 -1.55
C GLY A 59 13.93 -16.58 -0.64
N THR A 60 14.41 -15.62 0.14
CA THR A 60 13.58 -14.67 0.90
C THR A 60 13.93 -13.25 0.51
N VAL A 61 12.97 -12.33 0.61
CA VAL A 61 13.19 -10.90 0.33
C VAL A 61 12.70 -10.05 1.49
N ARG A 62 13.37 -8.92 1.73
CA ARG A 62 12.91 -7.96 2.75
C ARG A 62 11.68 -7.22 2.26
N ALA A 63 10.72 -7.15 3.15
CA ALA A 63 9.43 -6.49 2.97
C ALA A 63 9.13 -5.64 4.21
N VAL A 64 7.99 -4.95 4.20
CA VAL A 64 7.54 -4.11 5.30
C VAL A 64 6.16 -4.56 5.73
N THR A 65 5.98 -4.84 7.01
CA THR A 65 4.64 -4.98 7.62
C THR A 65 4.14 -3.59 7.96
N VAL A 66 2.94 -3.24 7.52
CA VAL A 66 2.28 -1.96 7.80
C VAL A 66 1.01 -2.27 8.58
N ARG A 67 1.02 -1.91 9.86
CA ARG A 67 -0.04 -2.19 10.83
C ARG A 67 -1.21 -1.24 10.61
N CYS A 68 -2.44 -1.74 10.76
CA CYS A 68 -3.61 -0.88 10.88
C CYS A 68 -3.74 -0.28 12.28
N GLN A 69 -4.66 0.66 12.46
CA GLN A 69 -4.85 1.41 13.70
C GLN A 69 -5.05 0.54 14.96
N GLY A 70 -5.75 -0.58 14.81
CA GLY A 70 -6.03 -1.51 15.92
C GLY A 70 -4.86 -2.40 16.32
N ASP A 71 -3.80 -2.49 15.52
CA ASP A 71 -2.63 -3.31 15.80
C ASP A 71 -1.63 -2.55 16.69
N LYS A 72 -1.09 -3.21 17.71
CA LYS A 72 -0.12 -2.61 18.63
C LYS A 72 1.29 -2.57 18.02
N GLY A 73 2.07 -1.55 18.39
CA GLY A 73 3.49 -1.43 18.10
C GLY A 73 3.81 -0.31 17.11
N ILE A 74 4.99 -0.39 16.49
CA ILE A 74 5.40 0.62 15.50
C ILE A 74 4.55 0.51 14.22
N PRO A 75 4.09 1.62 13.62
CA PRO A 75 3.17 1.60 12.48
C PRO A 75 3.65 0.78 11.29
N TRP A 76 4.97 0.77 11.03
CA TRP A 76 5.57 -0.12 10.04
C TRP A 76 6.91 -0.68 10.53
N SER A 77 7.22 -1.90 10.11
CA SER A 77 8.45 -2.60 10.52
C SER A 77 8.96 -3.53 9.42
N ALA A 78 10.28 -3.71 9.36
CA ALA A 78 10.89 -4.69 8.46
C ALA A 78 10.37 -6.10 8.75
N THR A 79 10.18 -6.89 7.70
CA THR A 79 9.85 -8.31 7.74
C THR A 79 10.53 -9.02 6.56
N THR A 80 10.41 -10.34 6.50
CA THR A 80 10.95 -11.13 5.39
C THR A 80 9.87 -12.08 4.88
N ILE A 81 9.74 -12.19 3.57
CA ILE A 81 8.79 -13.10 2.92
C ILE A 81 9.48 -14.03 1.93
N PRO A 82 8.92 -15.22 1.64
CA PRO A 82 9.40 -16.08 0.57
C PRO A 82 9.37 -15.38 -0.78
N SER A 83 10.35 -15.63 -1.65
CA SER A 83 10.42 -15.03 -3.00
C SER A 83 9.33 -15.55 -3.96
N ASN A 84 8.62 -16.62 -3.58
CA ASN A 84 7.44 -17.16 -4.25
C ASN A 84 6.12 -16.75 -3.58
N HIS A 85 6.15 -15.80 -2.64
CA HIS A 85 4.96 -15.31 -1.96
C HIS A 85 3.93 -14.75 -2.96
N PRO A 86 2.62 -15.00 -2.79
CA PRO A 86 1.58 -14.59 -3.75
C PRO A 86 1.48 -13.07 -3.97
N ILE A 87 2.03 -12.25 -3.07
CA ILE A 87 2.10 -10.78 -3.19
C ILE A 87 2.69 -10.31 -4.54
N PHE A 88 3.64 -11.06 -5.11
CA PHE A 88 4.29 -10.65 -6.36
C PHE A 88 3.39 -10.79 -7.61
N ALA A 89 2.24 -11.46 -7.48
CA ALA A 89 1.22 -11.49 -8.52
C ALA A 89 0.35 -10.21 -8.54
N ASN A 90 0.41 -9.38 -7.50
CA ASN A 90 -0.43 -8.19 -7.40
C ASN A 90 0.04 -7.08 -8.36
N SER A 91 -0.89 -6.18 -8.70
CA SER A 91 -0.61 -4.97 -9.46
C SER A 91 0.08 -3.91 -8.61
N VAL A 92 0.94 -3.10 -9.22
CA VAL A 92 1.50 -1.90 -8.57
C VAL A 92 0.37 -0.86 -8.45
N PRO A 93 0.23 -0.16 -7.31
CA PRO A 93 -0.77 0.89 -7.15
C PRO A 93 -0.55 2.07 -8.13
N PRO A 94 -1.59 2.88 -8.43
CA PRO A 94 -1.55 3.87 -9.51
C PRO A 94 -0.42 4.89 -9.39
N VAL A 95 -0.31 5.58 -8.24
CA VAL A 95 0.74 6.59 -8.04
C VAL A 95 2.14 5.97 -8.05
N PRO A 96 2.47 4.93 -7.24
CA PRO A 96 3.78 4.30 -7.30
C PRO A 96 4.21 3.82 -8.70
N ALA A 97 3.25 3.38 -9.54
CA ALA A 97 3.54 3.01 -10.92
C ALA A 97 4.03 4.20 -11.76
N LEU A 98 3.45 5.39 -11.58
CA LEU A 98 3.89 6.62 -12.26
C LEU A 98 5.26 7.12 -11.77
N LEU A 99 5.68 6.69 -10.58
CA LEU A 99 6.99 7.03 -10.02
C LEU A 99 8.08 6.03 -10.44
N ASP A 100 7.75 4.95 -11.16
CA ASP A 100 8.62 3.80 -11.41
C ASP A 100 9.09 3.09 -10.12
N PHE A 101 8.34 3.21 -9.01
CA PHE A 101 8.66 2.54 -7.74
C PHE A 101 7.72 1.35 -7.52
N PRO A 102 8.13 0.11 -7.87
CA PRO A 102 7.19 -0.97 -8.12
C PRO A 102 6.78 -1.69 -6.83
N ILE A 103 6.10 -1.02 -5.90
CA ILE A 103 5.60 -1.67 -4.67
C ILE A 103 4.33 -2.48 -4.93
N VAL A 104 4.18 -3.59 -4.22
CA VAL A 104 2.99 -4.45 -4.20
C VAL A 104 2.54 -4.69 -2.77
N ILE A 105 1.23 -4.81 -2.56
CA ILE A 105 0.60 -4.89 -1.23
C ILE A 105 -0.21 -6.16 -1.10
N HIS A 106 -0.12 -6.86 0.03
CA HIS A 106 -0.92 -8.03 0.38
C HIS A 106 -1.55 -7.86 1.76
N ARG A 107 -2.87 -8.04 1.88
CA ARG A 107 -3.57 -8.01 3.18
C ARG A 107 -3.29 -9.29 3.94
N VAL A 108 -2.95 -9.15 5.22
CA VAL A 108 -2.67 -10.31 6.09
C VAL A 108 -3.97 -10.93 6.64
N GLY A 109 -5.07 -10.19 6.64
CA GLY A 109 -6.36 -10.64 7.17
C GLY A 109 -6.51 -10.35 8.66
N THR A 110 -6.17 -9.14 9.10
CA THR A 110 -6.33 -8.71 10.49
C THR A 110 -7.78 -8.86 10.95
N PRO A 111 -8.03 -9.53 12.09
CA PRO A 111 -9.36 -9.60 12.67
C PRO A 111 -9.87 -8.22 13.09
N ASP A 112 -11.12 -7.93 12.77
CA ASP A 112 -11.83 -6.78 13.33
C ASP A 112 -12.03 -6.99 14.84
N ASN A 113 -11.61 -6.03 15.65
CA ASN A 113 -11.74 -6.10 17.11
C ASN A 113 -13.03 -5.43 17.63
N GLY A 114 -13.89 -4.96 16.74
CA GLY A 114 -15.16 -4.29 17.05
C GLY A 114 -15.04 -2.80 17.35
N THR A 115 -13.82 -2.24 17.36
CA THR A 115 -13.60 -0.80 17.50
C THR A 115 -13.70 -0.14 16.13
N THR A 116 -14.53 0.91 16.02
CA THR A 116 -14.65 1.70 14.78
C THR A 116 -13.26 2.14 14.29
N GLY A 117 -12.98 1.91 13.00
CA GLY A 117 -11.72 2.30 12.37
C GLY A 117 -10.50 1.45 12.76
N CYS A 118 -10.66 0.36 13.54
CA CYS A 118 -9.49 -0.45 13.95
C CYS A 118 -8.74 -1.10 12.78
N LEU A 119 -9.41 -1.27 11.64
CA LEU A 119 -8.82 -1.80 10.41
C LEU A 119 -8.35 -0.70 9.45
N ASP A 120 -8.43 0.57 9.84
CA ASP A 120 -7.98 1.65 8.97
C ASP A 120 -6.46 1.65 8.86
N ASN A 121 -5.99 1.91 7.64
CA ASN A 121 -4.58 1.95 7.30
C ASN A 121 -4.38 3.07 6.28
N GLN A 122 -4.40 4.30 6.78
CA GLN A 122 -4.43 5.51 5.97
C GLN A 122 -3.24 5.61 5.00
N ALA A 123 -2.05 5.19 5.42
CA ALA A 123 -0.87 5.15 4.55
C ALA A 123 -1.12 4.26 3.30
N ILE A 124 -1.82 3.14 3.46
CA ILE A 124 -2.17 2.25 2.35
C ILE A 124 -3.32 2.82 1.51
N THR A 125 -4.26 3.54 2.12
CA THR A 125 -5.26 4.33 1.38
C THR A 125 -4.56 5.31 0.45
N TYR A 126 -3.61 6.10 0.96
CA TYR A 126 -2.91 7.14 0.20
C TYR A 126 -2.06 6.57 -0.93
N ILE A 127 -1.40 5.43 -0.72
CA ILE A 127 -0.66 4.72 -1.78
C ILE A 127 -1.58 4.30 -2.95
N HIS A 128 -2.87 4.05 -2.69
CA HIS A 128 -3.82 3.58 -3.70
C HIS A 128 -4.64 4.70 -4.36
N VAL A 129 -4.37 5.96 -4.06
CA VAL A 129 -5.11 7.08 -4.64
C VAL A 129 -5.02 7.05 -6.16
N ASP A 130 -6.15 7.32 -6.79
CA ASP A 130 -6.22 7.55 -8.22
C ASP A 130 -5.59 8.92 -8.53
N PRO A 131 -4.62 9.00 -9.47
CA PRO A 131 -3.85 10.21 -9.72
C PRO A 131 -4.67 11.32 -10.41
N ILE A 132 -5.90 11.03 -10.85
CA ILE A 132 -6.78 12.01 -11.49
C ILE A 132 -7.76 12.58 -10.47
N THR A 133 -8.32 11.72 -9.63
CA THR A 133 -9.41 12.09 -8.72
C THR A 133 -8.96 12.35 -7.28
N GLY A 134 -7.78 11.87 -6.88
CA GLY A 134 -7.28 11.94 -5.51
C GLY A 134 -7.92 10.92 -4.56
N PHE A 135 -8.86 10.09 -5.03
CA PHE A 135 -9.53 9.10 -4.19
C PHE A 135 -8.94 7.70 -4.40
N ALA A 136 -8.72 6.97 -3.31
CA ALA A 136 -8.47 5.55 -3.41
C ALA A 136 -9.73 4.81 -3.90
N PRO A 137 -9.63 3.71 -4.67
CA PRO A 137 -10.77 2.87 -5.00
C PRO A 137 -11.49 2.38 -3.72
N PRO A 138 -12.82 2.15 -3.73
CA PRO A 138 -13.59 1.84 -2.52
C PRO A 138 -13.00 0.73 -1.64
N LYS A 139 -12.47 -0.33 -2.25
CA LYS A 139 -11.84 -1.44 -1.52
C LYS A 139 -10.64 -0.99 -0.66
N TRP A 140 -9.98 0.11 -0.99
CA TRP A 140 -8.80 0.67 -0.32
C TRP A 140 -9.10 1.96 0.44
N GLN A 141 -10.37 2.33 0.65
CA GLN A 141 -10.70 3.54 1.41
C GLN A 141 -10.74 3.30 2.93
N SER A 142 -11.25 2.14 3.36
CA SER A 142 -11.38 1.76 4.78
C SER A 142 -11.32 0.24 4.94
N GLY A 143 -11.21 -0.24 6.18
CA GLY A 143 -11.27 -1.69 6.45
C GLY A 143 -10.14 -2.49 5.78
N ILE A 144 -8.96 -1.89 5.66
CA ILE A 144 -7.83 -2.48 4.92
C ILE A 144 -7.14 -3.57 5.75
N GLY A 145 -7.02 -3.33 7.05
CA GLY A 145 -6.25 -4.13 7.99
C GLY A 145 -4.74 -3.97 7.81
N THR A 146 -4.00 -4.82 8.50
CA THR A 146 -2.54 -4.93 8.38
C THR A 146 -2.17 -5.56 7.05
N VAL A 147 -1.13 -5.01 6.44
CA VAL A 147 -0.63 -5.47 5.14
C VAL A 147 0.86 -5.75 5.18
N ILE A 148 1.31 -6.53 4.21
CA ILE A 148 2.72 -6.64 3.82
C ILE A 148 2.91 -5.86 2.53
N VAL A 149 3.97 -5.06 2.46
CA VAL A 149 4.42 -4.32 1.28
C VAL A 149 5.78 -4.85 0.86
N ALA A 150 5.96 -5.15 -0.42
CA ALA A 150 7.24 -5.59 -0.99
C ALA A 150 7.47 -4.92 -2.35
N ARG A 151 8.70 -4.95 -2.87
CA ARG A 151 8.94 -4.57 -4.26
C ARG A 151 8.58 -5.72 -5.20
N LYS A 152 7.87 -5.43 -6.28
CA LYS A 152 7.42 -6.37 -7.30
C LYS A 152 8.58 -7.05 -8.03
N ASP A 153 9.69 -6.33 -8.19
CA ASP A 153 10.94 -6.82 -8.74
C ASP A 153 11.73 -7.74 -7.78
N LYS A 154 11.18 -8.00 -6.59
CA LYS A 154 11.77 -8.85 -5.54
C LYS A 154 13.08 -8.32 -4.97
N LYS A 155 13.40 -7.04 -5.18
CA LYS A 155 14.45 -6.37 -4.41
C LYS A 155 13.97 -6.06 -2.99
N ASP A 156 14.93 -5.87 -2.10
CA ASP A 156 14.63 -5.54 -0.71
C ASP A 156 13.93 -4.19 -0.60
N LEU A 157 12.89 -4.13 0.24
CA LEU A 157 12.22 -2.90 0.64
C LEU A 157 12.56 -2.59 2.10
N SER A 158 13.14 -1.41 2.35
CA SER A 158 13.37 -0.93 3.72
C SER A 158 12.15 -0.18 4.27
N PRO A 159 11.97 -0.12 5.60
CA PRO A 159 10.97 0.73 6.25
C PRO A 159 11.01 2.20 5.81
N GLU A 160 12.21 2.74 5.58
CA GLU A 160 12.43 4.14 5.20
C GLU A 160 12.07 4.40 3.74
N HIS A 161 12.35 3.46 2.84
CA HIS A 161 11.86 3.53 1.45
C HIS A 161 10.35 3.41 1.38
N TYR A 162 9.75 2.53 2.19
CA TYR A 162 8.29 2.49 2.36
C TYR A 162 7.75 3.82 2.90
N GLU A 163 8.43 4.41 3.88
CA GLU A 163 8.03 5.68 4.46
C GLU A 163 8.01 6.81 3.42
N ALA A 164 9.09 6.92 2.64
CA ALA A 164 9.19 7.90 1.57
C ALA A 164 8.05 7.82 0.56
N ILE A 165 7.62 6.61 0.16
CA ILE A 165 6.57 6.48 -0.85
C ILE A 165 5.20 6.93 -0.33
N TRP A 166 4.81 6.55 0.89
CA TRP A 166 3.50 6.97 1.42
C TRP A 166 3.48 8.46 1.78
N MET A 167 4.58 9.00 2.30
CA MET A 167 4.74 10.45 2.54
C MET A 167 4.68 11.26 1.24
N TYR A 168 5.22 10.73 0.14
CA TYR A 168 5.08 11.40 -1.15
C TYR A 168 3.65 11.37 -1.69
N CYS A 169 2.92 10.28 -1.43
CA CYS A 169 1.49 10.19 -1.76
C CYS A 169 0.65 11.15 -0.90
N ASP A 170 0.97 11.30 0.39
CA ASP A 170 0.36 12.31 1.28
C ASP A 170 0.58 13.72 0.74
N ARG A 171 1.82 14.06 0.36
CA ARG A 171 2.13 15.34 -0.30
C ARG A 171 1.33 15.57 -1.59
N ILE A 172 1.07 14.53 -2.39
CA ILE A 172 0.25 14.64 -3.59
C ILE A 172 -1.20 14.98 -3.21
N LEU A 173 -1.71 14.43 -2.12
CA LEU A 173 -3.08 14.67 -1.65
C LEU A 173 -3.29 16.09 -1.14
N ASP A 174 -2.26 16.77 -0.62
CA ASP A 174 -2.36 18.18 -0.22
C ASP A 174 -2.90 19.05 -1.38
N TYR A 175 -2.46 18.81 -2.62
CA TYR A 175 -2.94 19.52 -3.81
C TYR A 175 -4.44 19.31 -4.08
N PHE A 176 -4.95 18.11 -3.84
CA PHE A 176 -6.38 17.84 -3.94
C PHE A 176 -7.15 18.53 -2.81
N GLY A 177 -6.63 18.51 -1.58
CA GLY A 177 -7.22 19.18 -0.43
C GLY A 177 -7.26 20.70 -0.55
N GLU A 178 -6.28 21.29 -1.21
CA GLU A 178 -6.17 22.73 -1.49
C GLU A 178 -6.99 23.17 -2.73
N GLY A 179 -7.59 22.23 -3.45
CA GLY A 179 -8.41 22.50 -4.64
C GLY A 179 -7.61 22.77 -5.91
N GLU A 180 -6.29 22.54 -5.91
CA GLU A 180 -5.43 22.64 -7.09
C GLU A 180 -5.65 21.49 -8.08
N GLY A 181 -6.24 20.38 -7.62
CA GLY A 181 -6.49 19.19 -8.43
C GLY A 181 -5.24 18.31 -8.56
N ALA A 182 -5.17 17.54 -9.66
CA ALA A 182 -4.10 16.58 -9.88
C ALA A 182 -2.73 17.26 -10.17
N PRO A 183 -1.70 17.08 -9.31
CA PRO A 183 -0.39 17.69 -9.53
C PRO A 183 0.46 16.85 -10.51
N GLU A 184 0.13 16.90 -11.81
CA GLU A 184 0.78 16.07 -12.85
C GLU A 184 2.32 16.16 -12.84
N HIS A 185 2.87 17.33 -12.50
CA HIS A 185 4.31 17.57 -12.41
C HIS A 185 5.02 16.76 -11.31
N LEU A 186 4.29 16.18 -10.36
CA LEU A 186 4.80 15.30 -9.31
C LEU A 186 4.78 13.82 -9.71
N TYR A 187 4.06 13.44 -10.76
CA TYR A 187 3.94 12.05 -11.22
C TYR A 187 5.12 11.63 -12.11
N SER A 188 6.33 11.69 -11.55
CA SER A 188 7.52 11.16 -12.23
C SER A 188 8.58 10.71 -11.24
N ARG A 189 9.37 9.71 -11.66
CA ARG A 189 10.59 9.26 -10.95
C ARG A 189 11.48 10.44 -10.54
N LYS A 190 11.75 11.36 -11.48
CA LYS A 190 12.63 12.52 -11.25
C LYS A 190 12.10 13.49 -10.19
N ALA A 191 10.79 13.72 -10.15
CA ALA A 191 10.17 14.57 -9.14
C ALA A 191 10.25 13.93 -7.75
N PHE A 192 10.01 12.61 -7.68
CA PHE A 192 10.10 11.86 -6.44
C PHE A 192 11.54 11.76 -5.91
N GLU A 193 12.53 11.44 -6.76
CA GLU A 193 13.96 11.44 -6.39
C GLU A 193 14.41 12.79 -5.84
N ARG A 194 14.02 13.90 -6.51
CA ARG A 194 14.36 15.25 -6.05
C ARG A 194 13.76 15.54 -4.68
N TRP A 195 12.49 15.17 -4.47
CA TRP A 195 11.84 15.37 -3.18
C TRP A 195 12.48 14.50 -2.09
N PHE A 196 12.79 13.23 -2.40
CA PHE A 196 13.39 12.29 -1.46
C PHE A 196 14.68 12.82 -0.85
N VAL A 197 15.55 13.46 -1.65
CA VAL A 197 16.78 14.09 -1.14
C VAL A 197 16.49 15.22 -0.13
N GLY A 198 15.42 15.99 -0.35
CA GLY A 198 14.96 17.00 0.59
C GLY A 198 14.39 16.39 1.86
N TYR A 199 13.50 15.41 1.70
CA TYR A 199 12.86 14.69 2.79
C TYR A 199 13.88 14.00 3.70
N GLN A 200 14.89 13.32 3.13
CA GLN A 200 15.97 12.70 3.88
C GLN A 200 16.75 13.71 4.74
N LYS A 201 17.02 14.91 4.22
CA LYS A 201 17.69 15.97 5.01
C LYS A 201 16.81 16.47 6.14
N GLU A 202 15.52 16.63 5.89
CA GLU A 202 14.55 17.08 6.87
C GLU A 202 14.41 16.09 8.04
N VAL A 203 14.18 14.81 7.77
CA VAL A 203 14.08 13.78 8.84
C VAL A 203 15.38 13.64 9.63
N LEU A 204 16.54 13.83 9.00
CA LEU A 204 17.82 13.87 9.70
C LEU A 204 17.95 15.09 10.64
N GLN A 205 17.42 16.25 10.25
CA GLN A 205 17.38 17.43 11.12
C GLN A 205 16.46 17.22 12.34
N TYR A 206 15.41 16.42 12.19
CA TYR A 206 14.57 15.94 13.31
C TYR A 206 15.23 14.84 14.16
N GLY A 207 16.48 14.46 13.88
CA GLY A 207 17.26 13.53 14.71
C GLY A 207 17.02 12.05 14.41
N ARG A 208 16.33 11.71 13.31
CA ARG A 208 16.07 10.32 12.91
C ARG A 208 17.28 9.67 12.27
N LYS A 209 18.17 9.14 13.11
CA LYS A 209 19.49 8.60 12.69
C LYS A 209 19.39 7.41 11.75
N GLU A 210 18.29 6.66 11.75
CA GLU A 210 18.04 5.56 10.83
C GLU A 210 18.08 6.00 9.36
N TRP A 211 17.83 7.28 9.08
CA TRP A 211 17.88 7.85 7.73
C TRP A 211 19.29 8.15 7.20
N THR A 212 20.31 8.06 8.05
CA THR A 212 21.70 8.45 7.71
C THR A 212 22.29 7.57 6.61
N SER A 213 21.91 6.29 6.60
CA SER A 213 22.46 5.28 5.68
C SER A 213 21.44 4.78 4.66
N VAL A 214 20.30 5.49 4.51
CA VAL A 214 19.28 5.09 3.54
C VAL A 214 19.82 5.37 2.13
N PRO A 215 19.94 4.36 1.27
CA PRO A 215 20.43 4.55 -0.08
C PRO A 215 19.39 5.27 -0.95
N PRO A 216 19.78 5.77 -2.13
CA PRO A 216 18.84 6.26 -3.13
C PRO A 216 17.72 5.25 -3.41
N LEU A 217 16.54 5.75 -3.76
CA LEU A 217 15.36 4.92 -4.08
C LEU A 217 15.58 4.01 -5.30
N TYR A 218 16.36 4.50 -6.26
CA TYR A 218 16.62 3.84 -7.53
C TYR A 218 18.12 3.64 -7.68
N GLU A 219 18.47 2.47 -8.21
CA GLU A 219 19.82 2.22 -8.71
C GLU A 219 20.01 2.98 -10.03
N GLU A 220 21.24 3.42 -10.28
CA GLU A 220 21.66 4.06 -11.54
C GLU A 220 21.70 3.07 -12.70
#